data_AF-A0A3Q8FNE2-F1
#
_entry.id   AF-A0A3Q8FNE2-F1
#
_cell.length_a   1.000
_cell.length_b   1.000
_cell.length_c   1.000
_cell.angle_alpha   90.00
_cell.angle_beta   90.00
_cell.angle_gamma   90.00
#
_symmetry.space_group_name_H-M   'P 1'
#
loop_
_entity.id
_entity.type
_entity.pdbx_description
1 polymer ?
#
loop_
_entity_poly.entity_id
_entity_poly.type
_entity_poly.pdbx_seq_one_letter_code
_entity_poly.pdbx_strand_id
1 'polypeptide(L)'
;MFEHDLAAERATDALLKKAMRGDRRVRGWITERRDDRYEVSMIGEGAVVLYRATTDARGKLLGAPETLAVPAVPTAYQAGAAAARALATQSRVDACAKTYNSVVLPADGTTADAWTVYLLPATTDPAVVPLGGSYRFDIAQGRITSQRAFTRSCIQLKRAPRNAAMIVTHMLDPTPTEVHVFWSLWARSPLYVTTGEDVIWKIEDGRIHRVQD
;
A
#
# COMPACT_ATOMS: atom_id res chain seq x y z
N MET A 1 4.71 -3.53 3.35
CA MET A 1 3.83 -2.53 2.69
C MET A 1 4.27 -2.18 1.28
N PHE A 2 5.43 -1.53 1.08
CA PHE A 2 5.89 -1.08 -0.25
C PHE A 2 5.90 -2.18 -1.32
N GLU A 3 6.48 -3.34 -1.02
CA GLU A 3 6.58 -4.44 -1.98
C GLU A 3 5.20 -4.97 -2.41
N HIS A 4 4.21 -4.98 -1.51
CA HIS A 4 2.83 -5.35 -1.83
C HIS A 4 2.15 -4.35 -2.78
N ASP A 5 2.33 -3.04 -2.54
CA ASP A 5 1.79 -2.01 -3.43
C ASP A 5 2.45 -2.07 -4.81
N LEU A 6 3.78 -2.23 -4.85
CA LEU A 6 4.54 -2.41 -6.09
C LEU A 6 4.11 -3.65 -6.86
N ALA A 7 3.89 -4.79 -6.18
CA ALA A 7 3.37 -6.01 -6.79
C ALA A 7 1.99 -5.76 -7.42
N ALA A 8 1.09 -5.10 -6.68
CA ALA A 8 -0.25 -4.76 -7.16
C ALA A 8 -0.22 -3.81 -8.37
N GLU A 9 0.63 -2.77 -8.35
CA GLU A 9 0.85 -1.85 -9.48
C GLU A 9 1.26 -2.64 -10.72
N ARG A 10 2.32 -3.45 -10.61
CA ARG A 10 2.92 -4.18 -11.74
C ARG A 10 1.97 -5.23 -12.31
N ALA A 11 1.26 -5.94 -11.45
CA ALA A 11 0.22 -6.89 -11.86
C ALA A 11 -0.93 -6.19 -12.57
N THR A 12 -1.43 -5.08 -12.01
CA THR A 12 -2.53 -4.30 -12.58
C THR A 12 -2.16 -3.77 -13.96
N ASP A 13 -0.98 -3.17 -14.11
CA ASP A 13 -0.47 -2.69 -15.40
C ASP A 13 -0.43 -3.80 -16.46
N ALA A 14 0.09 -4.97 -16.08
CA ALA A 14 0.22 -6.10 -16.98
C ALA A 14 -1.14 -6.69 -17.40
N LEU A 15 -2.06 -6.81 -16.44
CA LEU A 15 -3.41 -7.31 -16.68
C LEU A 15 -4.26 -6.34 -17.50
N LEU A 16 -4.14 -5.03 -17.26
CA LEU A 16 -4.81 -3.99 -18.06
C LEU A 16 -4.34 -3.99 -19.52
N LYS A 17 -3.08 -4.35 -19.80
CA LYS A 17 -2.58 -4.44 -21.18
C LYS A 17 -3.09 -5.67 -21.93
N LYS A 18 -3.52 -6.72 -21.22
CA LYS A 18 -3.86 -8.02 -21.79
C LYS A 18 -5.35 -8.29 -21.88
N ALA A 19 -6.05 -8.31 -20.74
CA ALA A 19 -7.43 -8.84 -20.68
C ALA A 19 -8.35 -8.09 -19.72
N MET A 20 -7.80 -7.34 -18.75
CA MET A 20 -8.59 -6.76 -17.66
C MET A 20 -9.17 -5.37 -18.00
N ARG A 21 -8.69 -4.72 -19.07
CA ARG A 21 -9.17 -3.37 -19.44
C ARG A 21 -10.65 -3.41 -19.76
N GLY A 22 -11.42 -2.61 -19.03
CA GLY A 22 -12.87 -2.51 -19.18
C GLY A 22 -13.67 -3.59 -18.44
N ASP A 23 -13.03 -4.55 -17.77
CA ASP A 23 -13.73 -5.57 -17.00
C ASP A 23 -14.32 -4.97 -15.71
N ARG A 24 -15.60 -4.64 -15.76
CA ARG A 24 -16.34 -4.04 -14.64
C ARG A 24 -16.58 -5.00 -13.47
N ARG A 25 -16.22 -6.29 -13.61
CA ARG A 25 -16.30 -7.27 -12.52
C ARG A 25 -15.19 -7.05 -11.48
N VAL A 26 -14.07 -6.44 -11.87
CA VAL A 26 -12.95 -6.19 -10.95
C VAL A 26 -13.35 -5.13 -9.91
N ARG A 27 -13.21 -5.48 -8.63
CA ARG A 27 -13.51 -4.64 -7.46
C ARG A 27 -12.26 -4.21 -6.68
N GLY A 28 -11.10 -4.74 -7.05
CA GLY A 28 -9.82 -4.42 -6.45
C GLY A 28 -8.84 -5.58 -6.55
N TRP A 29 -7.86 -5.58 -5.66
CA TRP A 29 -6.82 -6.61 -5.59
C TRP A 29 -6.53 -6.98 -4.14
N ILE A 30 -5.97 -8.17 -3.97
CA ILE A 30 -5.34 -8.65 -2.73
C ILE A 30 -3.94 -9.13 -3.10
N THR A 31 -3.00 -8.88 -2.19
CA THR A 31 -1.63 -9.36 -2.30
C THR A 31 -1.31 -10.30 -1.15
N GLU A 32 -0.62 -11.37 -1.46
CA GLU A 32 -0.16 -12.36 -0.49
C GLU A 32 1.31 -12.64 -0.75
N ARG A 33 2.12 -12.54 0.30
CA ARG A 33 3.52 -12.94 0.22
C ARG A 33 3.61 -14.45 0.41
N ARG A 34 4.25 -15.12 -0.53
CA ARG A 34 4.60 -16.55 -0.48
C ARG A 34 6.10 -16.64 -0.66
N ASP A 35 6.84 -16.96 0.40
CA ASP A 35 8.31 -16.99 0.35
C ASP A 35 8.93 -15.63 -0.09
N ASP A 36 9.58 -15.61 -1.25
CA ASP A 36 10.25 -14.46 -1.89
C ASP A 36 9.43 -13.82 -3.02
N ARG A 37 8.18 -14.27 -3.22
CA ARG A 37 7.27 -13.78 -4.24
C ARG A 37 5.98 -13.21 -3.66
N TYR A 38 5.31 -12.42 -4.49
CA TYR A 38 4.05 -11.76 -4.20
C TYR A 38 3.00 -12.25 -5.20
N GLU A 39 2.01 -12.97 -4.69
CA GLU A 39 0.84 -13.37 -5.46
C GLU A 39 -0.19 -12.24 -5.41
N VAL A 40 -0.61 -11.78 -6.57
CA VAL A 40 -1.61 -10.73 -6.74
C VAL A 40 -2.87 -11.35 -7.31
N SER A 41 -3.98 -11.21 -6.60
CA SER A 41 -5.30 -11.68 -7.04
C SER A 41 -6.21 -10.49 -7.28
N MET A 42 -6.67 -10.30 -8.52
CA MET A 42 -7.70 -9.31 -8.83
C MET A 42 -9.06 -9.91 -8.51
N ILE A 43 -9.78 -9.27 -7.60
CA ILE A 43 -10.99 -9.83 -7.00
C ILE A 43 -12.26 -9.19 -7.56
N GLY A 44 -13.32 -9.98 -7.66
CA GLY A 44 -14.67 -9.55 -7.99
C GLY A 44 -15.61 -9.51 -6.78
N GLU A 45 -16.91 -9.55 -7.06
CA GLU A 45 -17.95 -9.69 -6.02
C GLU A 45 -17.80 -11.01 -5.26
N GLY A 46 -18.09 -11.00 -3.95
CA GLY A 46 -17.84 -12.17 -3.09
C GLY A 46 -16.36 -12.55 -2.97
N ALA A 47 -15.45 -11.64 -3.34
CA ALA A 47 -14.01 -11.86 -3.37
C ALA A 47 -13.54 -12.98 -4.32
N VAL A 48 -14.36 -13.41 -5.29
CA VAL A 48 -13.92 -14.38 -6.31
C VAL A 48 -12.70 -13.87 -7.05
N VAL A 49 -11.74 -14.74 -7.33
CA VAL A 49 -10.52 -14.35 -8.05
C VAL A 49 -10.80 -14.43 -9.54
N LEU A 50 -10.58 -13.32 -10.25
CA LEU A 50 -10.81 -13.19 -11.69
C LEU A 50 -9.49 -13.30 -12.47
N TYR A 51 -8.42 -12.74 -11.91
CA TYR A 51 -7.10 -12.69 -12.51
C TYR A 51 -6.01 -12.92 -11.48
N ARG A 52 -4.89 -13.45 -11.93
CA ARG A 52 -3.69 -13.63 -11.10
C ARG A 52 -2.45 -13.11 -11.79
N ALA A 53 -1.52 -12.62 -11.00
CA ALA A 53 -0.15 -12.38 -11.42
C ALA A 53 0.77 -12.65 -10.23
N THR A 54 2.02 -12.99 -10.51
CA THR A 54 3.05 -13.16 -9.47
C THR A 54 4.20 -12.22 -9.77
N THR A 55 4.75 -11.58 -8.75
CA THR A 55 5.99 -10.78 -8.87
C THR A 55 7.03 -11.19 -7.85
N ASP A 56 8.30 -10.86 -8.10
CA ASP A 56 9.30 -10.81 -7.04
C ASP A 56 9.15 -9.52 -6.19
N ALA A 57 9.99 -9.36 -5.16
CA ALA A 57 10.02 -8.17 -4.31
C ALA A 57 10.38 -6.86 -5.03
N ARG A 58 10.98 -6.95 -6.22
CA ARG A 58 11.32 -5.78 -7.07
C ARG A 58 10.21 -5.46 -8.07
N GLY A 59 9.09 -6.18 -8.02
CA GLY A 59 7.95 -6.00 -8.91
C GLY A 59 8.16 -6.59 -10.31
N LYS A 60 9.17 -7.44 -10.52
CA LYS A 60 9.34 -8.17 -11.77
C LYS A 60 8.30 -9.29 -11.85
N LEU A 61 7.53 -9.35 -12.94
CA LEU A 61 6.59 -10.45 -13.18
C LEU A 61 7.32 -11.79 -13.27
N LEU A 62 6.81 -12.77 -12.54
CA LEU A 62 7.24 -14.16 -12.56
C LEU A 62 6.24 -14.97 -13.39
N GLY A 63 6.41 -14.92 -14.71
CA GLY A 63 5.50 -15.55 -15.67
C GLY A 63 4.44 -14.61 -16.24
N ALA A 64 3.57 -15.16 -17.09
CA ALA A 64 2.50 -14.40 -17.71
C ALA A 64 1.32 -14.20 -16.74
N PRO A 65 0.71 -13.01 -16.67
CA PRO A 65 -0.55 -12.84 -15.95
C PRO A 65 -1.64 -13.74 -16.51
N GLU A 66 -2.43 -14.30 -15.60
CA GLU A 66 -3.46 -15.30 -15.86
C GLU A 66 -4.85 -14.68 -15.79
N THR A 67 -5.68 -15.02 -16.76
CA THR A 67 -7.13 -14.79 -16.72
C THR A 67 -7.81 -16.11 -16.41
N LEU A 68 -8.60 -16.16 -15.34
CA LEU A 68 -9.28 -17.37 -14.95
C LEU A 68 -10.58 -17.51 -15.76
N ALA A 69 -10.66 -18.57 -16.58
CA ALA A 69 -11.85 -18.84 -17.40
C ALA A 69 -13.11 -19.00 -16.53
N VAL A 70 -12.95 -19.61 -15.37
CA VAL A 70 -13.95 -19.68 -14.30
C VAL A 70 -13.39 -18.94 -13.09
N PRO A 71 -14.10 -17.94 -12.52
CA PRO A 71 -13.66 -17.27 -11.31
C PRO A 71 -13.37 -18.28 -10.20
N ALA A 72 -12.19 -18.20 -9.59
CA ALA A 72 -11.82 -19.11 -8.52
C ALA A 72 -12.45 -18.67 -7.20
N VAL A 73 -12.88 -19.65 -6.39
CA VAL A 73 -13.29 -19.44 -5.01
C VAL A 73 -12.10 -18.88 -4.22
N PRO A 74 -12.28 -17.82 -3.40
CA PRO A 74 -11.19 -17.26 -2.63
C PRO A 74 -10.67 -18.26 -1.60
N THR A 75 -9.35 -18.24 -1.36
CA THR A 75 -8.78 -18.89 -0.17
C THR A 75 -9.23 -18.17 1.10
N ALA A 76 -9.08 -18.79 2.27
CA ALA A 76 -9.39 -18.15 3.55
C ALA A 76 -8.63 -16.82 3.73
N TYR A 77 -7.36 -16.79 3.32
CA TYR A 77 -6.56 -15.55 3.32
C TYR A 77 -7.18 -14.49 2.41
N GLN A 78 -7.51 -14.84 1.16
CA GLN A 78 -8.08 -13.89 0.19
C GLN A 78 -9.43 -13.35 0.64
N ALA A 79 -10.29 -14.22 1.20
CA ALA A 79 -11.58 -13.84 1.74
C ALA A 79 -11.44 -12.86 2.93
N GLY A 80 -10.57 -13.18 3.90
CA GLY A 80 -10.31 -12.32 5.06
C GLY A 80 -9.71 -10.97 4.66
N ALA A 81 -8.70 -10.99 3.79
CA ALA A 81 -8.05 -9.78 3.30
C ALA A 81 -9.03 -8.90 2.49
N ALA A 82 -9.88 -9.50 1.66
CA ALA A 82 -10.89 -8.78 0.90
C ALA A 82 -11.96 -8.14 1.80
N ALA A 83 -12.40 -8.85 2.85
CA ALA A 83 -13.32 -8.31 3.84
C ALA A 83 -12.69 -7.13 4.61
N ALA A 84 -11.44 -7.27 5.05
CA ALA A 84 -10.69 -6.19 5.71
C ALA A 84 -10.52 -4.96 4.80
N ARG A 85 -10.16 -5.18 3.53
CA ARG A 85 -10.09 -4.12 2.51
C ARG A 85 -11.42 -3.40 2.35
N ALA A 86 -12.53 -4.15 2.26
CA ALA A 86 -13.85 -3.58 2.08
C ALA A 86 -14.23 -2.65 3.24
N LEU A 87 -13.98 -3.07 4.48
CA LEU A 87 -14.20 -2.24 5.67
C LEU A 87 -13.39 -0.93 5.64
N ALA A 88 -12.08 -1.02 5.36
CA ALA A 88 -11.22 0.16 5.29
C ALA A 88 -11.64 1.12 4.16
N THR A 89 -11.88 0.61 2.95
CA THR A 89 -12.24 1.45 1.78
C THR A 89 -13.62 2.11 1.88
N GLN A 90 -14.53 1.57 2.70
CA GLN A 90 -15.83 2.17 2.98
C GLN A 90 -15.82 3.11 4.19
N SER A 91 -14.71 3.16 4.93
CA SER A 91 -14.59 4.02 6.10
C SER A 91 -14.48 5.49 5.71
N ARG A 92 -15.00 6.37 6.58
CA ARG A 92 -14.86 7.82 6.41
C ARG A 92 -13.43 8.25 6.77
N VAL A 93 -12.78 8.93 5.84
CA VAL A 93 -11.44 9.51 5.98
C VAL A 93 -11.44 10.92 5.42
N ASP A 94 -10.55 11.77 5.92
CA ASP A 94 -10.28 13.08 5.31
C ASP A 94 -9.42 12.85 4.07
N ALA A 95 -10.10 12.60 2.95
CA ALA A 95 -9.47 12.19 1.71
C ALA A 95 -8.63 13.31 1.08
N CYS A 96 -7.37 13.00 0.75
CA CYS A 96 -6.45 13.90 0.05
C CYS A 96 -6.26 13.53 -1.42
N ALA A 97 -6.88 12.45 -1.89
CA ALA A 97 -6.89 12.02 -3.27
C ALA A 97 -8.27 11.47 -3.67
N LYS A 98 -8.56 11.49 -4.97
CA LYS A 98 -9.80 10.90 -5.52
C LYS A 98 -9.83 9.38 -5.40
N THR A 99 -8.66 8.75 -5.47
CA THR A 99 -8.49 7.29 -5.46
C THR A 99 -7.37 6.91 -4.52
N TYR A 100 -7.48 5.72 -3.96
CA TYR A 100 -6.56 5.18 -2.98
C TYR A 100 -6.11 3.80 -3.40
N ASN A 101 -4.81 3.56 -3.32
CA ASN A 101 -4.28 2.20 -3.28
C ASN A 101 -4.53 1.61 -1.90
N SER A 102 -4.70 0.30 -1.84
CA SER A 102 -4.86 -0.43 -0.59
C SER A 102 -3.81 -1.51 -0.46
N VAL A 103 -3.21 -1.63 0.72
CA VAL A 103 -2.34 -2.75 1.10
C VAL A 103 -2.95 -3.42 2.32
N VAL A 104 -3.18 -4.73 2.25
CA VAL A 104 -3.75 -5.53 3.33
C VAL A 104 -2.70 -6.54 3.77
N LEU A 105 -2.33 -6.50 5.05
CA LEU A 105 -1.33 -7.38 5.65
C LEU A 105 -1.97 -8.12 6.83
N PRO A 106 -1.61 -9.38 7.09
CA PRO A 106 -1.91 -10.01 8.37
C PRO A 106 -1.41 -9.14 9.52
N ALA A 107 -2.17 -9.05 10.61
CA ALA A 107 -1.69 -8.38 11.81
C ALA A 107 -0.55 -9.18 12.45
N ASP A 108 0.49 -8.48 12.92
CA ASP A 108 1.66 -9.10 13.52
C ASP A 108 1.28 -10.02 14.70
N GLY A 109 1.86 -11.22 14.72
CA GLY A 109 1.71 -12.16 15.85
C GLY A 109 0.34 -12.85 15.98
N THR A 110 -0.52 -12.83 14.95
CA THR A 110 -1.85 -13.44 15.01
C THR A 110 -2.07 -14.54 13.97
N THR A 111 -2.93 -15.53 14.29
CA THR A 111 -3.08 -16.78 13.51
C THR A 111 -4.37 -16.90 12.68
N ALA A 112 -5.31 -15.96 12.76
CA ALA A 112 -6.44 -15.83 11.84
C ALA A 112 -7.23 -14.53 12.12
N ASP A 113 -7.89 -13.97 11.11
CA ASP A 113 -8.90 -12.90 11.21
C ASP A 113 -8.50 -11.56 11.84
N ALA A 114 -7.21 -11.25 11.84
CA ALA A 114 -6.70 -9.92 12.16
C ALA A 114 -5.83 -9.36 11.02
N TRP A 115 -6.11 -8.12 10.65
CA TRP A 115 -5.55 -7.48 9.46
C TRP A 115 -5.17 -6.04 9.75
N THR A 116 -4.03 -5.61 9.21
CA THR A 116 -3.67 -4.21 9.08
C THR A 116 -3.87 -3.78 7.63
N VAL A 117 -4.71 -2.76 7.43
CA VAL A 117 -5.01 -2.22 6.11
C VAL A 117 -4.49 -0.79 6.02
N TYR A 118 -3.71 -0.54 4.96
CA TYR A 118 -3.24 0.79 4.62
C TYR A 118 -4.02 1.32 3.42
N LEU A 119 -4.53 2.54 3.54
CA LEU A 119 -5.02 3.32 2.40
C LEU A 119 -3.99 4.40 2.07
N LEU A 120 -3.47 4.34 0.85
CA LEU A 120 -2.40 5.18 0.35
C LEU A 120 -2.94 6.04 -0.80
N PRO A 121 -2.88 7.38 -0.73
CA PRO A 121 -3.34 8.25 -1.80
C PRO A 121 -2.69 7.88 -3.14
N ALA A 122 -3.49 7.61 -4.16
CA ALA A 122 -2.96 7.33 -5.49
C ALA A 122 -2.67 8.64 -6.23
N THR A 123 -1.59 8.64 -7.00
CA THR A 123 -1.22 9.76 -7.89
C THR A 123 -0.86 9.23 -9.28
N THR A 124 -1.23 9.98 -10.31
CA THR A 124 -0.76 9.77 -11.68
C THR A 124 0.30 10.79 -12.08
N ASP A 125 0.53 11.80 -11.24
CA ASP A 125 1.59 12.78 -11.43
C ASP A 125 2.92 12.21 -10.87
N PRO A 126 3.90 11.89 -11.72
CA PRO A 126 5.18 11.33 -11.28
C PRO A 126 6.05 12.35 -10.54
N ALA A 127 5.72 13.65 -10.58
CA ALA A 127 6.45 14.71 -9.89
C ALA A 127 5.92 14.96 -8.46
N VAL A 128 4.81 14.32 -8.07
CA VAL A 128 4.16 14.54 -6.76
C VAL A 128 4.26 13.28 -5.90
N VAL A 129 4.60 13.47 -4.63
CA VAL A 129 4.58 12.43 -3.58
C VAL A 129 3.50 12.81 -2.55
N PRO A 130 2.34 12.14 -2.55
CA PRO A 130 1.22 12.50 -1.68
C PRO A 130 1.38 11.89 -0.28
N LEU A 131 2.22 12.49 0.55
CA LEU A 131 2.40 12.06 1.94
C LEU A 131 1.08 12.12 2.72
N GLY A 132 0.31 13.19 2.50
CA GLY A 132 -0.89 13.47 3.25
C GLY A 132 -2.09 12.60 2.90
N GLY A 133 -2.90 12.28 3.90
CA GLY A 133 -4.12 11.49 3.73
C GLY A 133 -3.89 9.99 3.64
N SER A 134 -2.69 9.51 4.01
CA SER A 134 -2.46 8.08 4.26
C SER A 134 -3.13 7.65 5.56
N TYR A 135 -3.75 6.48 5.59
CA TYR A 135 -4.42 5.92 6.77
C TYR A 135 -4.02 4.47 7.02
N ARG A 136 -3.99 4.09 8.30
CA ARG A 136 -3.92 2.70 8.75
C ARG A 136 -5.19 2.34 9.50
N PHE A 137 -5.70 1.15 9.25
CA PHE A 137 -6.80 0.51 9.95
C PHE A 137 -6.30 -0.80 10.52
N ASP A 138 -6.57 -1.04 11.79
CA ASP A 138 -6.41 -2.35 12.39
C ASP A 138 -7.79 -2.97 12.50
N ILE A 139 -7.92 -4.21 12.02
CA ILE A 139 -9.19 -4.93 11.89
C ILE A 139 -9.02 -6.27 12.60
N ALA A 140 -9.97 -6.61 13.48
CA ALA A 140 -10.04 -7.91 14.12
C ALA A 140 -11.48 -8.39 14.16
N GLN A 141 -11.70 -9.68 13.91
CA GLN A 141 -13.03 -10.31 14.00
C GLN A 141 -14.09 -9.57 13.14
N GLY A 142 -13.69 -9.12 11.94
CA GLY A 142 -14.56 -8.42 11.00
C GLY A 142 -14.93 -6.99 11.41
N ARG A 143 -14.20 -6.37 12.33
CA ARG A 143 -14.47 -5.02 12.84
C ARG A 143 -13.20 -4.17 12.82
N ILE A 144 -13.35 -2.88 12.54
CA ILE A 144 -12.26 -1.92 12.72
C ILE A 144 -12.07 -1.71 14.23
N THR A 145 -10.90 -2.07 14.74
CA THR A 145 -10.52 -1.91 16.16
C THR A 145 -9.69 -0.66 16.38
N SER A 146 -9.01 -0.17 15.34
CA SER A 146 -8.25 1.08 15.39
C SER A 146 -8.19 1.73 14.01
N GLN A 147 -8.12 3.05 13.97
CA GLN A 147 -7.90 3.85 12.78
C GLN A 147 -6.95 4.99 13.12
N ARG A 148 -5.93 5.23 12.29
CA ARG A 148 -5.07 6.39 12.42
C ARG A 148 -4.74 7.03 11.07
N ALA A 149 -4.64 8.36 11.07
CA ALA A 149 -3.98 9.12 10.02
C ALA A 149 -2.47 9.22 10.28
N PHE A 150 -1.71 9.55 9.24
CA PHE A 150 -0.27 9.84 9.35
C PHE A 150 0.08 11.32 9.21
N THR A 151 -0.88 12.15 8.78
CA THR A 151 -0.71 13.61 8.68
C THR A 151 -1.99 14.31 9.16
N ARG A 152 -1.89 15.61 9.49
CA ARG A 152 -3.04 16.46 9.81
C ARG A 152 -3.61 17.18 8.58
N SER A 153 -2.91 17.15 7.46
CA SER A 153 -3.26 17.87 6.24
C SER A 153 -2.83 17.11 4.99
N CYS A 154 -3.31 17.56 3.83
CA CYS A 154 -2.97 17.02 2.51
C CYS A 154 -1.60 17.50 2.01
N ILE A 155 -0.55 17.07 2.69
CA ILE A 155 0.84 17.35 2.33
C ILE A 155 1.18 16.66 1.01
N GLN A 156 1.62 17.44 0.03
CA GLN A 156 2.19 16.95 -1.22
C GLN A 156 3.61 17.46 -1.34
N LEU A 157 4.57 16.56 -1.47
CA LEU A 157 5.96 16.91 -1.74
C LEU A 157 6.22 16.85 -3.24
N LYS A 158 7.10 17.74 -3.72
CA LYS A 158 7.70 17.56 -5.03
C LYS A 158 8.73 16.45 -4.95
N ARG A 159 8.71 15.53 -5.91
CA ARG A 159 9.74 14.50 -6.02
C ARG A 159 11.10 15.18 -6.17
N ALA A 160 12.06 14.75 -5.35
CA ALA A 160 13.40 15.29 -5.41
C ALA A 160 14.09 14.89 -6.74
N PRO A 161 14.90 15.77 -7.35
CA PRO A 161 15.77 15.37 -8.46
C PRO A 161 16.80 14.34 -7.98
N ARG A 162 17.52 13.71 -8.93
CA ARG A 162 18.60 12.77 -8.59
C ARG A 162 19.59 13.43 -7.63
N ASN A 163 20.01 12.69 -6.60
CA ASN A 163 20.94 13.12 -5.55
C ASN A 163 20.43 14.24 -4.63
N ALA A 164 19.13 14.54 -4.64
CA ALA A 164 18.50 15.40 -3.64
C ALA A 164 17.58 14.58 -2.73
N ALA A 165 17.19 15.18 -1.60
CA ALA A 165 16.28 14.57 -0.65
C ALA A 165 15.00 15.40 -0.48
N MET A 166 13.93 14.71 -0.12
CA MET A 166 12.69 15.33 0.32
C MET A 166 12.78 15.64 1.81
N ILE A 167 12.05 16.64 2.30
CA ILE A 167 12.03 17.02 3.72
C ILE A 167 10.57 17.22 4.15
N VAL A 168 10.23 16.74 5.34
CA VAL A 168 8.91 16.96 5.96
C VAL A 168 9.02 17.06 7.48
N THR A 169 8.14 17.84 8.10
CA THR A 169 7.94 17.82 9.55
C THR A 169 6.81 16.87 9.91
N HIS A 170 7.08 15.95 10.84
CA HIS A 170 6.09 15.03 11.38
C HIS A 170 5.75 15.38 12.83
N MET A 171 4.46 15.57 13.10
CA MET A 171 3.96 16.09 14.39
C MET A 171 3.15 15.07 15.20
N LEU A 172 2.88 13.88 14.65
CA LEU A 172 1.96 12.91 15.28
C LEU A 172 2.68 11.83 16.08
N ASP A 173 3.97 11.61 15.82
CA ASP A 173 4.77 10.56 16.48
C ASP A 173 6.18 11.10 16.77
N PRO A 174 6.87 10.60 17.81
CA PRO A 174 8.23 11.05 18.16
C PRO A 174 9.32 10.53 17.20
N THR A 175 8.96 9.62 16.29
CA THR A 175 9.85 9.05 15.28
C THR A 175 9.09 8.96 13.94
N PRO A 176 9.80 8.81 12.80
CA PRO A 176 9.13 8.53 11.55
C PRO A 176 8.37 7.20 11.58
N THR A 177 7.36 7.11 10.73
CA THR A 177 6.44 5.97 10.64
C THR A 177 6.65 5.15 9.36
N GLU A 178 5.95 4.02 9.25
CA GLU A 178 5.99 3.15 8.08
C GLU A 178 5.58 3.86 6.78
N VAL A 179 4.72 4.88 6.85
CA VAL A 179 4.29 5.65 5.68
C VAL A 179 5.41 6.53 5.12
N HIS A 180 6.30 7.05 5.99
CA HIS A 180 7.47 7.79 5.53
C HIS A 180 8.45 6.89 4.77
N VAL A 181 8.65 5.67 5.28
CA VAL A 181 9.46 4.63 4.61
C VAL A 181 8.87 4.27 3.24
N PHE A 182 7.55 4.07 3.18
CA PHE A 182 6.87 3.79 1.92
C PHE A 182 7.05 4.90 0.89
N TRP A 183 6.82 6.15 1.26
CA TRP A 183 6.92 7.26 0.30
C TRP A 183 8.36 7.53 -0.16
N SER A 184 9.36 7.29 0.70
CA SER A 184 10.76 7.32 0.30
C SER A 184 11.08 6.26 -0.75
N LEU A 185 10.65 5.01 -0.52
CA LEU A 185 10.85 3.90 -1.46
C LEU A 185 10.10 4.11 -2.78
N TRP A 186 8.85 4.56 -2.71
CA TRP A 186 8.01 4.86 -3.87
C TRP A 186 8.60 5.98 -4.74
N ALA A 187 9.08 7.06 -4.11
CA ALA A 187 9.73 8.16 -4.80
C ALA A 187 11.14 7.81 -5.30
N ARG A 188 11.76 6.75 -4.76
CA ARG A 188 13.18 6.40 -4.93
C ARG A 188 14.08 7.57 -4.56
N SER A 189 13.74 8.23 -3.46
CA SER A 189 14.47 9.40 -2.96
C SER A 189 14.57 9.33 -1.45
N PRO A 190 15.74 9.69 -0.87
CA PRO A 190 15.85 9.86 0.57
C PRO A 190 14.81 10.87 1.10
N LEU A 191 14.28 10.60 2.28
CA LEU A 191 13.34 11.48 2.96
C LEU A 191 13.88 11.84 4.34
N TYR A 192 14.11 13.13 4.57
CA TYR A 192 14.37 13.65 5.90
C TYR A 192 13.07 13.99 6.59
N VAL A 193 12.95 13.56 7.84
CA VAL A 193 11.78 13.80 8.67
C VAL A 193 12.24 14.48 9.95
N THR A 194 11.70 15.67 10.23
CA THR A 194 11.91 16.34 11.52
C THR A 194 10.77 15.97 12.45
N THR A 195 11.08 15.51 13.66
CA THR A 195 10.11 15.17 14.72
C THR A 195 10.49 15.88 16.02
N GLY A 196 9.50 16.27 16.83
CA GLY A 196 9.76 16.91 18.12
C GLY A 196 10.49 18.25 17.97
N GLU A 197 11.28 18.64 18.99
CA GLU A 197 11.90 19.97 19.02
C GLU A 197 13.03 20.15 18.00
N ASP A 198 13.83 19.14 17.66
CA ASP A 198 14.87 19.25 16.60
C ASP A 198 15.44 17.89 16.14
N VAL A 199 14.70 16.78 16.32
CA VAL A 199 15.24 15.46 15.95
C VAL A 199 15.06 15.24 14.45
N ILE A 200 16.16 15.18 13.73
CA ILE A 200 16.18 14.88 12.29
C ILE A 200 16.44 13.39 12.07
N TRP A 201 15.61 12.78 11.24
CA TRP A 201 15.75 11.41 10.79
C TRP A 201 15.97 11.39 9.29
N LYS A 202 16.83 10.50 8.82
CA LYS A 202 17.03 10.18 7.41
C LYS A 202 16.39 8.83 7.13
N ILE A 203 15.59 8.78 6.07
CA ILE A 203 14.98 7.55 5.56
C ILE A 203 15.57 7.27 4.19
N GLU A 204 16.17 6.10 4.04
CA GLU A 204 16.73 5.61 2.78
C GLU A 204 16.77 4.08 2.77
N ASP A 205 16.62 3.48 1.59
CA ASP A 205 16.71 2.03 1.38
C ASP A 205 15.88 1.20 2.37
N GLY A 206 14.70 1.70 2.74
CA GLY A 206 13.77 1.03 3.65
C GLY A 206 14.14 1.14 5.13
N ARG A 207 15.14 1.95 5.49
CA ARG A 207 15.65 2.10 6.86
C ARG A 207 15.45 3.52 7.38
N ILE A 208 15.31 3.62 8.69
CA ILE A 208 15.22 4.88 9.43
C ILE A 208 16.51 5.04 10.22
N HIS A 209 17.19 6.16 10.02
CA HIS A 209 18.42 6.53 10.72
C HIS A 209 18.20 7.85 11.43
N ARG A 210 18.54 7.94 12.71
CA ARG A 210 18.65 9.24 13.36
C ARG A 210 19.91 9.93 12.82
N VAL A 211 19.77 11.17 12.37
CA VAL A 211 20.92 12.00 12.02
C VAL A 211 21.56 12.45 13.33
N GLN A 212 22.83 12.12 13.52
CA GLN A 212 23.64 12.65 14.62
C GLN A 212 24.40 13.87 14.07
N ASP A 213 24.58 14.87 14.93
CA ASP A 213 25.50 15.98 14.69
C ASP A 213 26.95 15.47 14.56
#